data_AF-A0A6G3MN57-F1
#
_entry.id   AF-A0A6G3MN57-F1
#
_cell.length_a   1.000
_cell.length_b   1.000
_cell.length_c   1.000
_cell.angle_alpha   90.00
_cell.angle_beta   90.00
_cell.angle_gamma   90.00
#
_symmetry.space_group_name_H-M   'P 1'
#
loop_
_entity.id
_entity.type
_entity.pdbx_description
1 polymer ?
#
loop_
_entity_poly.entity_id
_entity_poly.type
_entity_poly.pdbx_seq_one_letter_code
_entity_poly.pdbx_strand_id
1 'polypeptide(L)'
;IKETEEIKRDLALLRMRGSADLKTHYKKIDWKNKPKFIQMGTVVKSSFDRSSDLTRKQTRGTLIEQLLDNDQARKKIRSKYLEIQKKRASVKKFGYNKFKKSLKSTKKK
;
A
#
# COMPACT_ATOMS: atom_id res chain seq x y z
N ILE A 1 13.87 -22.23 -3.80
CA ILE A 1 14.21 -20.85 -3.40
C ILE A 1 13.76 -20.66 -1.96
N LYS A 2 14.67 -20.35 -1.04
CA LYS A 2 14.34 -20.12 0.37
C LYS A 2 13.57 -18.80 0.48
N GLU A 3 12.53 -18.77 1.30
CA GLU A 3 11.66 -17.61 1.46
C GLU A 3 12.42 -16.47 2.17
N THR A 4 12.83 -15.44 1.42
CA THR A 4 13.42 -14.21 1.99
C THR A 4 12.34 -13.23 2.42
N GLU A 5 12.67 -12.27 3.29
CA GLU A 5 11.71 -11.26 3.74
C GLU A 5 11.21 -10.36 2.61
N GLU A 6 12.07 -10.08 1.63
CA GLU A 6 11.72 -9.29 0.43
C GLU A 6 10.60 -9.97 -0.36
N ILE A 7 10.72 -11.27 -0.61
CA ILE A 7 9.71 -12.06 -1.31
C ILE A 7 8.38 -12.05 -0.53
N LYS A 8 8.43 -12.13 0.81
CA LYS A 8 7.22 -12.03 1.65
C LYS A 8 6.53 -10.67 1.51
N ARG A 9 7.30 -9.57 1.46
CA ARG A 9 6.77 -8.21 1.28
C ARG A 9 6.12 -8.05 -0.09
N ASP A 10 6.78 -8.53 -1.15
CA ASP A 10 6.25 -8.45 -2.52
C ASP A 10 4.97 -9.30 -2.67
N LEU A 11 4.91 -10.49 -2.05
CA LEU A 11 3.69 -11.31 -2.02
C LEU A 11 2.54 -10.63 -1.26
N ALA A 12 2.84 -10.00 -0.12
CA ALA A 12 1.85 -9.23 0.63
C ALA A 12 1.32 -8.05 -0.20
N LEU A 13 2.20 -7.37 -0.94
CA LEU A 13 1.84 -6.30 -1.85
C LEU A 13 0.91 -6.80 -2.97
N LEU A 14 1.24 -7.93 -3.62
CA LEU A 14 0.39 -8.53 -4.65
C LEU A 14 -1.01 -8.88 -4.13
N ARG A 15 -1.10 -9.41 -2.90
CA ARG A 15 -2.40 -9.69 -2.24
C ARG A 15 -3.19 -8.41 -2.01
N MET A 16 -2.50 -7.32 -1.66
CA MET A 16 -3.09 -6.01 -1.40
C MET A 16 -3.20 -5.10 -2.63
N ARG A 17 -2.94 -5.60 -3.85
CA ARG A 17 -2.90 -4.79 -5.08
C ARG A 17 -4.15 -3.96 -5.33
N GLY A 18 -5.33 -4.48 -4.96
CA GLY A 18 -6.60 -3.76 -5.10
C GLY A 18 -6.76 -2.55 -4.15
N SER A 19 -5.91 -2.42 -3.14
CA SER A 19 -5.90 -1.26 -2.23
C SER A 19 -4.77 -0.27 -2.54
N ALA A 20 -3.80 -0.65 -3.38
CA ALA A 20 -2.64 0.17 -3.68
C ALA A 20 -2.95 1.31 -4.67
N ASP A 21 -3.86 1.08 -5.63
CA ASP A 21 -4.38 2.12 -6.51
C ASP A 21 -5.91 2.11 -6.53
N LEU A 22 -6.51 3.30 -6.63
CA LEU A 22 -7.97 3.48 -6.61
C LEU A 22 -8.61 3.34 -8.00
N LYS A 23 -7.83 3.46 -9.08
CA LYS A 23 -8.38 3.45 -10.44
C LYS A 23 -8.50 2.02 -10.96
N THR A 24 -7.44 1.24 -10.80
CA THR A 24 -7.41 -0.13 -11.31
C THR A 24 -8.06 -1.11 -10.33
N HIS A 25 -9.17 -1.70 -10.74
CA HIS A 25 -9.85 -2.74 -9.98
C HIS A 25 -9.39 -4.11 -10.48
N TYR A 26 -8.63 -4.82 -9.65
CA TYR A 26 -8.19 -6.18 -9.97
C TYR A 26 -9.17 -7.21 -9.45
N LYS A 27 -9.25 -8.36 -10.12
CA LYS A 27 -9.89 -9.54 -9.54
C LYS A 27 -9.22 -9.88 -8.20
N LYS A 28 -10.06 -10.12 -7.18
CA LYS A 28 -9.63 -10.50 -5.85
C LYS A 28 -8.86 -11.82 -5.93
N ILE A 29 -7.76 -11.88 -5.19
CA ILE A 29 -6.94 -13.08 -5.09
C ILE A 29 -7.41 -13.86 -3.87
N ASP A 30 -8.00 -15.05 -4.08
CA ASP A 30 -8.49 -15.93 -3.00
C ASP A 30 -7.44 -16.97 -2.58
N TRP A 31 -6.15 -16.59 -2.57
CA TRP A 31 -5.10 -17.44 -2.03
C TRP A 31 -5.28 -17.56 -0.51
N LYS A 32 -5.97 -18.63 -0.08
CA LYS A 32 -6.05 -19.01 1.34
C LYS A 32 -4.66 -19.34 1.88
N ASN A 33 -3.84 -20.00 1.07
CA ASN A 33 -2.46 -20.37 1.36
C ASN A 33 -1.51 -19.77 0.32
N LYS A 34 -0.27 -19.49 0.73
CA LYS A 34 0.79 -19.06 -0.20
C LYS A 34 1.05 -20.16 -1.25
N PRO A 35 1.32 -19.80 -2.52
CA PRO A 35 1.67 -20.78 -3.55
C PRO A 35 2.92 -21.58 -3.14
N LYS A 36 2.93 -22.89 -3.46
CA LYS A 36 4.02 -23.81 -3.09
C LYS A 36 5.35 -23.47 -3.76
N PHE A 37 5.27 -23.02 -5.01
CA PHE A 37 6.41 -22.65 -5.82
C PHE A 37 6.24 -21.24 -6.35
N ILE A 38 7.30 -20.45 -6.26
CA ILE A 38 7.32 -19.05 -6.66
C ILE A 38 8.65 -18.83 -7.36
N GLN A 39 8.60 -18.14 -8.49
CA GLN A 39 9.77 -17.69 -9.23
C GLN A 39 9.65 -16.18 -9.40
N MET A 40 10.72 -15.48 -9.06
CA MET A 40 10.85 -14.05 -9.35
C MET A 40 11.59 -13.90 -10.68
N GLY A 41 11.06 -13.06 -11.55
CA GLY A 41 11.63 -12.77 -12.86
C GLY A 41 11.48 -11.28 -13.18
N THR A 42 12.33 -10.79 -14.07
CA THR A 42 12.28 -9.43 -14.58
C THR A 42 11.83 -9.46 -16.03
N VAL A 43 10.99 -8.50 -16.44
CA VAL A 43 10.56 -8.37 -17.83
C VAL A 43 11.74 -7.86 -18.66
N VAL A 44 12.09 -8.59 -19.72
CA VAL A 44 13.14 -8.20 -20.68
C VAL A 44 12.54 -7.24 -21.69
N LYS A 45 13.27 -6.16 -22.00
CA LYS A 45 12.84 -5.11 -22.91
C LYS A 45 12.64 -5.66 -24.33
N SER A 46 11.54 -5.28 -24.96
CA SER A 46 11.28 -5.62 -26.35
C SER A 46 11.87 -4.55 -27.27
N SER A 47 12.49 -4.96 -28.38
CA SER A 47 12.97 -3.99 -29.38
C SER A 47 11.83 -3.22 -30.07
N PHE A 48 10.60 -3.75 -30.01
CA PHE A 48 9.44 -3.21 -30.72
C PHE A 48 8.70 -2.13 -29.94
N ASP A 49 8.59 -2.24 -28.60
CA ASP A 49 7.90 -1.26 -27.77
C ASP A 49 8.87 -0.65 -26.75
N ARG A 50 9.38 0.54 -27.08
CA ARG A 50 10.24 1.35 -26.20
C ARG A 50 9.45 2.31 -25.32
N SER A 51 8.14 2.44 -25.53
CA SER A 51 7.31 3.42 -24.82
C SER A 51 6.94 2.97 -23.40
N SER A 52 6.80 1.65 -23.22
CA SER A 52 6.51 1.03 -21.92
C SER A 52 7.76 0.76 -21.08
N ASP A 53 8.96 0.94 -21.66
CA ASP A 53 10.22 0.64 -21.00
C ASP A 53 10.54 1.61 -19.85
N LEU A 54 10.93 1.03 -18.71
CA LEU A 54 11.46 1.79 -17.59
C LEU A 54 12.90 2.25 -17.88
N THR A 55 13.22 3.47 -17.43
CA THR A 55 14.60 3.97 -17.44
C THR A 55 15.45 3.24 -16.38
N ARG A 56 16.78 3.22 -16.55
CA ARG A 56 17.71 2.57 -15.60
C ARG A 56 17.59 3.11 -14.16
N LYS A 57 17.11 4.34 -13.99
CA LYS A 57 16.88 4.95 -12.67
C LYS A 57 15.60 4.46 -12.00
N GLN A 58 14.60 4.09 -12.80
CA GLN A 58 13.30 3.60 -12.31
C GLN A 58 13.30 2.09 -12.08
N THR A 59 14.20 1.35 -12.73
CA THR A 59 14.36 -0.09 -12.50
C THR A 59 14.94 -0.37 -11.12
N ARG A 60 14.27 -1.22 -10.33
CA ARG A 60 14.71 -1.67 -8.99
C ARG A 60 14.65 -3.18 -8.86
N GLY A 61 15.32 -3.71 -7.84
CA GLY A 61 15.42 -5.15 -7.59
C GLY A 61 14.13 -5.79 -7.08
N THR A 62 13.31 -5.04 -6.32
CA THR A 62 12.06 -5.54 -5.74
C THR A 62 10.85 -4.73 -6.20
N LEU A 63 9.66 -5.34 -6.17
CA LEU A 63 8.42 -4.66 -6.58
C LEU A 63 8.08 -3.52 -5.61
N ILE A 64 8.30 -3.75 -4.30
CA ILE A 64 8.00 -2.76 -3.28
C ILE A 64 8.86 -1.49 -3.39
N GLU A 65 10.13 -1.63 -3.77
CA GLU A 65 11.01 -0.47 -4.02
C GLU A 65 10.51 0.36 -5.19
N GLN A 66 10.11 -0.28 -6.29
CA GLN A 66 9.54 0.43 -7.44
C GLN A 66 8.28 1.23 -7.07
N LEU A 67 7.44 0.66 -6.20
CA LEU A 67 6.25 1.34 -5.70
C LEU A 67 6.60 2.55 -4.81
N LEU A 68 7.63 2.42 -3.97
CA LEU A 68 8.10 3.50 -3.09
C LEU A 68 8.84 4.61 -3.84
N ASP A 69 9.39 4.35 -5.02
CA ASP A 69 9.98 5.42 -5.83
C ASP A 69 8.91 6.32 -6.48
N ASN A 70 7.68 5.82 -6.63
CA ASN A 70 6.59 6.60 -7.20
C ASN A 70 6.00 7.59 -6.17
N ASP A 71 6.33 8.86 -6.32
CA ASP A 71 5.86 9.95 -5.44
C ASP A 71 4.33 10.06 -5.40
N GLN A 72 3.65 9.88 -6.54
CA GLN A 72 2.19 9.96 -6.59
C GLN A 72 1.53 8.83 -5.79
N ALA A 73 2.06 7.61 -5.91
CA ALA A 73 1.59 6.47 -5.13
C ALA A 73 1.81 6.71 -3.63
N ARG A 74 2.99 7.20 -3.24
CA ARG A 74 3.31 7.53 -1.83
C ARG A 74 2.39 8.58 -1.24
N LYS A 75 2.13 9.67 -1.97
CA LYS A 75 1.21 10.72 -1.52
C LYS A 75 -0.19 10.15 -1.27
N LYS A 76 -0.72 9.34 -2.19
CA LYS A 76 -2.04 8.70 -2.03
C LYS A 76 -2.10 7.78 -0.82
N ILE A 77 -1.14 6.87 -0.68
CA ILE A 77 -1.06 5.92 0.44
C ILE A 77 -0.98 6.69 1.77
N ARG A 78 -0.15 7.73 1.85
CA ARG A 78 0.00 8.55 3.05
C ARG A 78 -1.28 9.29 3.41
N SER A 79 -1.93 9.94 2.45
CA SER A 79 -3.19 10.66 2.69
C SER A 79 -4.28 9.72 3.20
N LYS A 80 -4.44 8.54 2.57
CA LYS A 80 -5.45 7.57 2.98
C LYS A 80 -5.15 6.97 4.35
N TYR A 81 -3.87 6.70 4.64
CA TYR A 81 -3.44 6.25 5.96
C TYR A 81 -3.82 7.26 7.05
N LEU A 82 -3.54 8.55 6.85
CA LEU A 82 -3.88 9.60 7.81
C LEU A 82 -5.39 9.74 8.00
N GLU A 83 -6.18 9.65 6.93
CA GLU A 83 -7.64 9.63 6.99
C GLU A 83 -8.16 8.47 7.85
N ILE A 84 -7.66 7.25 7.60
CA ILE A 84 -8.02 6.05 8.37
C ILE A 84 -7.62 6.21 9.84
N GLN A 85 -6.44 6.75 10.11
CA GLN A 85 -5.98 6.96 11.49
C GLN A 85 -6.82 7.99 12.23
N LYS A 86 -7.20 9.10 11.58
CA LYS A 86 -8.13 10.10 12.15
C LYS A 86 -9.49 9.47 12.47
N LYS A 87 -10.05 8.68 11.54
CA LYS A 87 -11.32 7.97 11.73
C LYS A 87 -11.23 6.93 12.87
N ARG A 88 -10.11 6.22 13.00
CA ARG A 88 -9.91 5.28 14.11
C ARG A 88 -9.71 5.99 15.46
N ALA A 89 -9.07 7.15 15.46
CA ALA A 89 -8.84 7.93 16.68
C ALA A 89 -10.12 8.57 17.23
N SER A 90 -11.05 9.01 16.37
CA SER A 90 -12.33 9.59 16.79
C SER A 90 -13.24 8.57 17.49
N VAL A 91 -13.20 7.31 17.08
CA VAL A 91 -14.02 6.22 17.65
C VAL A 91 -13.46 5.70 18.98
N LYS A 92 -12.17 5.89 19.25
CA LYS A 92 -11.52 5.41 20.49
C LYS A 92 -11.88 6.26 21.70
N LYS A 93 -11.58 5.73 22.91
CA LYS A 93 -11.71 6.43 24.21
C LYS A 93 -11.14 7.85 24.19
N PHE A 94 -10.09 8.12 23.40
CA PHE A 94 -9.53 9.45 23.24
C PHE A 94 -10.51 10.45 22.61
N GLY A 95 -11.20 10.06 21.53
CA GLY A 95 -12.25 10.87 20.90
C GLY A 95 -13.44 11.11 21.84
N TYR A 96 -13.90 10.06 22.54
CA TYR A 96 -14.96 10.16 23.54
C TYR A 96 -14.59 11.10 24.71
N ASN A 97 -13.36 10.99 25.23
CA ASN A 97 -12.88 11.84 26.31
C ASN A 97 -12.73 13.30 25.86
N LYS A 98 -12.33 13.54 24.60
CA LYS A 98 -12.26 14.89 24.02
C LYS A 98 -13.66 15.51 23.91
N PHE A 99 -14.65 14.76 23.44
CA PHE A 99 -16.05 15.18 23.37
C PHE A 99 -16.64 15.46 24.77
N LYS A 100 -16.37 14.59 25.75
CA LYS A 100 -16.80 14.81 27.14
C LYS A 100 -16.17 16.07 27.75
N LYS A 101 -14.90 16.36 27.43
CA LYS A 101 -14.23 17.60 27.86
C LYS A 101 -14.85 18.84 27.20
N SER A 102 -15.19 18.80 25.90
CA SER A 102 -15.84 19.95 25.24
C SER A 102 -17.23 20.23 25.80
N LEU A 103 -18.02 19.19 26.10
CA LEU A 103 -19.32 19.35 26.77
C LEU A 103 -19.18 20.01 28.16
N LYS A 104 -18.15 19.64 28.92
CA LYS A 104 -17.90 20.23 30.26
C LYS A 104 -17.45 21.68 30.18
N SER A 105 -16.65 22.07 29.19
CA SER A 105 -16.24 23.48 29.03
C SER A 105 -17.40 24.38 28.63
N THR A 106 -18.33 23.90 27.80
CA THR A 106 -19.51 24.68 27.39
C THR A 106 -20.49 24.89 28.53
N LYS A 107 -20.63 23.92 29.45
CA LYS A 107 -21.46 24.07 30.66
C LYS A 107 -20.86 24.96 31.76
N LYS A 108 -19.59 25.33 31.62
CA LYS A 108 -18.84 26.15 32.60
C LYS A 108 -18.78 27.63 32.22
N LYS A 109 -19.26 27.98 31.02
CA LYS A 109 -19.64 29.33 30.62
C LYS A 109 -21.13 29.49 30.85
#